data_AF-A0A9E1QWM6-F1
#
_entry.id   AF-A0A9E1QWM6-F1
#
_cell.length_a   1.000
_cell.length_b   1.000
_cell.length_c   1.000
_cell.angle_alpha   90.00
_cell.angle_beta   90.00
_cell.angle_gamma   90.00
#
_symmetry.space_group_name_H-M   'P 1'
#
loop_
_entity.id
_entity.type
_entity.pdbx_description
1 polymer ?
#
loop_
_entity_poly.entity_id
_entity_poly.type
_entity_poly.pdbx_seq_one_letter_code
_entity_poly.pdbx_strand_id
1 'polypeptide(L)'
;MMKACVPIYSPLQIFFGSIFFGPLAMLYFLWKNFQNMQLFTEAKKVLFYGSIFVVVLVTCLKLSPSSISSLIIGLIVPFFYSLAALQISTSMQVTKKDIKANTNWCMQSLWNIIIFGSLFYAPWGFFMLRVIS
;
A
#
# COMPACT_ATOMS: atom_id res chain seq x y z
N MET A 1 25.11 21.18 -7.31
CA MET A 1 24.80 20.13 -6.30
C MET A 1 23.29 19.96 -6.28
N MET A 2 22.74 18.83 -6.74
CA MET A 2 21.30 18.58 -6.67
C MET A 2 20.92 18.44 -5.19
N LYS A 3 20.07 19.32 -4.68
CA LYS A 3 19.48 19.18 -3.34
C LYS A 3 18.74 17.84 -3.35
N ALA A 4 19.17 16.87 -2.55
CA ALA A 4 18.51 15.57 -2.49
C ALA A 4 17.09 15.78 -1.97
N CYS A 5 16.10 15.70 -2.86
CA CYS A 5 14.70 15.80 -2.53
C CYS A 5 14.27 14.53 -1.79
N VAL A 6 13.35 14.68 -0.83
CA VAL A 6 12.79 13.53 -0.12
C VAL A 6 11.74 12.85 -1.02
N PRO A 7 11.89 11.56 -1.33
CA PRO A 7 10.98 10.87 -2.24
C PRO A 7 9.65 10.55 -1.56
N ILE A 8 8.53 10.87 -2.19
CA ILE A 8 7.18 10.62 -1.67
C ILE A 8 6.34 9.91 -2.73
N TYR A 9 5.64 8.85 -2.33
CA TYR A 9 4.67 8.19 -3.19
C TYR A 9 3.42 9.06 -3.29
N SER A 10 2.95 9.32 -4.52
CA SER A 10 1.67 9.98 -4.72
C SER A 10 0.49 9.05 -4.35
N PRO A 11 -0.71 9.58 -4.09
CA PRO A 11 -1.87 8.76 -3.74
C PRO A 11 -2.21 7.70 -4.78
N LEU A 12 -2.08 8.02 -6.07
CA LEU A 12 -2.30 7.05 -7.15
C LEU A 12 -1.19 5.98 -7.20
N GLN A 13 0.06 6.32 -6.88
CA GLN A 13 1.13 5.33 -6.77
C GLN A 13 0.87 4.35 -5.62
N ILE A 14 0.34 4.83 -4.49
CA ILE A 14 -0.05 3.98 -3.37
C ILE A 14 -1.25 3.10 -3.77
N PHE A 15 -2.26 3.67 -4.41
CA PHE A 15 -3.43 2.92 -4.89
C PHE A 15 -3.04 1.79 -5.84
N PHE A 16 -2.35 2.11 -6.94
CA PHE A 16 -1.92 1.10 -7.91
C PHE A 16 -0.85 0.16 -7.34
N GLY A 17 0.04 0.66 -6.48
CA GLY A 17 0.99 -0.20 -5.76
C GLY A 17 0.27 -1.23 -4.90
N SER A 18 -0.80 -0.84 -4.21
CA SER A 18 -1.57 -1.73 -3.33
C SER A 18 -2.37 -2.76 -4.12
N ILE A 19 -3.01 -2.35 -5.23
CA ILE A 19 -3.89 -3.24 -6.00
C ILE A 19 -3.09 -4.36 -6.67
N PHE A 20 -1.91 -4.05 -7.21
CA PHE A 20 -1.08 -5.02 -7.92
C PHE A 20 -0.16 -5.82 -7.00
N PHE A 21 0.32 -5.24 -5.90
CA PHE A 21 1.33 -5.87 -5.05
C PHE A 21 0.83 -6.26 -3.64
N GLY A 22 -0.46 -6.14 -3.39
CA GLY A 22 -1.06 -6.68 -2.17
C GLY A 22 -1.05 -5.73 -0.98
N PRO A 23 -1.67 -6.14 0.13
CA PRO A 23 -1.83 -5.31 1.32
C PRO A 23 -0.51 -5.13 2.10
N LEU A 24 0.49 -6.00 1.94
CA LEU A 24 1.81 -5.78 2.54
C LEU A 24 2.57 -4.64 1.87
N ALA A 25 2.50 -4.56 0.54
CA ALA A 25 3.06 -3.43 -0.22
C ALA A 25 2.34 -2.13 0.14
N MET A 26 1.00 -2.18 0.30
CA MET A 26 0.19 -1.06 0.80
C MET A 26 0.74 -0.49 2.12
N LEU A 27 0.98 -1.34 3.12
CA LEU A 27 1.53 -0.91 4.41
C LEU A 27 2.90 -0.27 4.26
N TYR A 28 3.77 -0.88 3.45
CA TYR A 28 5.10 -0.33 3.20
C TYR A 28 5.02 1.06 2.57
N PHE A 29 4.20 1.27 1.52
CA PHE A 29 4.12 2.57 0.85
C PHE A 29 3.52 3.65 1.77
N LEU A 30 2.47 3.32 2.52
CA LEU A 30 1.87 4.25 3.49
C LEU A 30 2.87 4.60 4.60
N TRP A 31 3.51 3.60 5.20
CA TRP A 31 4.54 3.79 6.23
C TRP A 31 5.70 4.65 5.72
N LYS A 32 6.21 4.34 4.52
CA LYS A 32 7.36 5.03 3.95
C LYS A 32 7.07 6.51 3.69
N ASN A 33 5.85 6.84 3.27
CA ASN A 33 5.41 8.23 3.17
C ASN A 33 5.41 8.94 4.52
N PHE A 34 4.79 8.37 5.56
CA PHE A 34 4.79 8.99 6.89
C PHE A 34 6.21 9.15 7.47
N GLN A 35 7.09 8.17 7.25
CA GLN A 35 8.51 8.27 7.62
C GLN A 35 9.21 9.43 6.92
N ASN A 36 9.02 9.55 5.60
CA ASN A 36 9.64 10.58 4.79
C ASN A 36 9.05 11.98 5.08
N MET A 37 7.81 12.05 5.55
CA MET A 37 7.18 13.25 6.10
C MET A 37 7.58 13.56 7.55
N GLN A 38 8.44 12.74 8.17
CA GLN A 38 8.84 12.83 9.58
C GLN A 38 7.67 12.72 10.58
N LEU A 39 6.55 12.12 10.16
CA LEU A 39 5.38 11.84 10.99
C LEU A 39 5.49 10.45 11.63
N PHE A 40 6.48 10.27 12.49
CA PHE A 40 6.85 8.96 13.02
C PHE A 40 5.76 8.27 13.85
N THR A 41 4.93 9.04 14.56
CA THR A 41 3.79 8.51 15.31
C THR A 41 2.75 7.87 14.39
N GLU A 42 2.41 8.56 13.30
CA GLU A 42 1.48 8.04 12.29
C GLU A 42 2.07 6.86 11.53
N ALA A 43 3.38 6.89 11.25
CA ALA A 43 4.08 5.75 10.65
C ALA A 43 3.95 4.48 11.52
N LYS A 44 4.09 4.60 12.85
CA LYS A 44 3.89 3.47 13.78
C LYS A 44 2.44 2.99 13.79
N LYS A 45 1.47 3.91 13.80
CA LYS A 45 0.04 3.58 13.76
C LYS A 45 -0.32 2.80 12.51
N VAL A 46 0.15 3.22 11.33
CA VAL A 46 -0.09 2.50 10.06
C VAL A 46 0.47 1.09 10.12
N LEU A 47 1.67 0.89 10.64
CA LEU A 47 2.22 -0.47 10.78
C LEU A 47 1.40 -1.30 11.77
N PHE A 48 1.02 -0.73 12.92
CA PHE A 48 0.28 -1.46 13.94
C PHE A 48 -1.13 -1.84 13.48
N TYR A 49 -1.98 -0.85 13.16
CA TYR A 49 -3.35 -1.09 12.70
C TYR A 49 -3.39 -1.81 11.37
N GLY A 50 -2.45 -1.49 10.48
CA GLY A 50 -2.31 -2.16 9.20
C GLY A 50 -1.95 -3.65 9.32
N SER A 51 -1.05 -4.00 10.25
CA SER A 51 -0.71 -5.41 10.49
C SER A 51 -1.90 -6.18 11.05
N ILE A 52 -2.64 -5.58 12.00
CA ILE A 52 -3.90 -6.16 12.52
C ILE A 52 -4.89 -6.38 11.37
N PHE A 53 -5.07 -5.37 10.51
CA PHE A 53 -5.93 -5.48 9.32
C PHE A 53 -5.50 -6.63 8.41
N VAL A 54 -4.20 -6.78 8.10
CA VAL A 54 -3.70 -7.87 7.26
C VAL A 54 -3.98 -9.24 7.88
N VAL A 55 -3.77 -9.40 9.19
CA VAL A 55 -4.06 -10.66 9.91
C VAL A 55 -5.55 -11.00 9.85
N VAL A 56 -6.41 -10.00 10.10
CA VAL A 56 -7.87 -10.17 10.00
C VAL A 56 -8.26 -10.53 8.56
N LEU A 57 -7.73 -9.83 7.56
CA LEU A 57 -7.99 -10.08 6.15
C LEU A 57 -7.62 -11.53 5.76
N VAL A 58 -6.41 -11.97 6.11
CA VAL A 58 -5.93 -13.34 5.86
C VAL A 58 -6.84 -14.37 6.53
N THR A 59 -7.25 -14.11 7.77
CA THR A 59 -8.15 -15.00 8.51
C THR A 59 -9.52 -15.09 7.85
N CYS A 60 -10.10 -13.96 7.47
CA CYS A 60 -11.37 -13.90 6.75
C CYS A 60 -11.31 -14.64 5.42
N LEU A 61 -10.21 -14.51 4.66
CA LEU A 61 -10.02 -15.20 3.39
C LEU A 61 -9.89 -16.72 3.56
N LYS A 62 -9.17 -17.19 4.59
CA LYS A 62 -9.05 -18.63 4.89
C LYS A 62 -10.35 -19.27 5.34
N LEU A 63 -11.17 -18.54 6.09
CA LEU A 63 -12.46 -19.00 6.59
C LEU A 63 -13.60 -18.74 5.59
N SER A 64 -13.28 -18.16 4.44
CA SER A 64 -14.26 -17.81 3.43
C SER A 64 -14.87 -19.09 2.83
N PRO A 65 -16.20 -19.19 2.67
CA PRO A 65 -16.83 -20.35 2.06
C PRO A 65 -16.33 -20.56 0.62
N SER A 66 -16.20 -21.83 0.21
CA SER A 66 -15.80 -22.20 -1.16
C SER A 66 -16.78 -21.74 -2.25
N SER A 67 -17.97 -21.28 -1.89
CA SER A 67 -18.95 -20.70 -2.80
C SER A 67 -18.64 -19.25 -3.20
N ILE A 68 -17.70 -18.58 -2.52
CA ILE A 68 -17.31 -17.22 -2.87
C ILE A 68 -16.53 -17.23 -4.18
N SER A 69 -16.96 -16.38 -5.12
CA SER A 69 -16.30 -16.23 -6.42
C SER A 69 -14.85 -15.80 -6.27
N SER A 70 -13.96 -16.47 -7.01
CA SER A 70 -12.54 -16.09 -7.11
C SER A 70 -12.34 -14.65 -7.60
N LEU A 71 -13.31 -14.09 -8.33
CA LEU A 71 -13.32 -12.67 -8.72
C LEU A 71 -13.43 -11.75 -7.50
N ILE A 72 -14.25 -12.10 -6.50
CA ILE A 72 -14.40 -11.30 -5.27
C ILE A 72 -13.07 -11.27 -4.52
N ILE A 73 -12.44 -12.43 -4.35
CA ILE A 73 -11.17 -12.57 -3.62
C ILE A 73 -10.01 -11.93 -4.40
N GLY A 74 -9.93 -12.15 -5.70
CA GLY A 74 -8.81 -11.73 -6.55
C GLY A 74 -8.86 -10.29 -7.06
N LEU A 75 -10.04 -9.65 -7.07
CA LEU A 75 -10.21 -8.30 -7.61
C LEU A 75 -10.91 -7.36 -6.62
N ILE A 76 -12.07 -7.75 -6.11
CA ILE A 76 -12.91 -6.85 -5.30
C ILE A 76 -12.23 -6.55 -3.96
N VAL A 77 -11.72 -7.56 -3.27
CA VAL A 77 -10.97 -7.38 -2.02
C VAL A 77 -9.73 -6.49 -2.24
N PRO A 78 -8.87 -6.75 -3.24
CA PRO A 78 -7.78 -5.85 -3.63
C PRO A 78 -8.18 -4.41 -3.90
N PHE A 79 -9.27 -4.23 -4.63
CA PHE A 79 -9.78 -2.91 -4.95
C PHE A 79 -10.16 -2.13 -3.69
N PHE A 80 -10.89 -2.74 -2.75
CA PHE A 80 -11.36 -2.05 -1.54
C PHE A 80 -10.24 -1.65 -0.59
N TYR A 81 -9.28 -2.54 -0.29
CA TYR A 81 -8.17 -2.11 0.58
C TYR A 81 -7.30 -1.07 -0.13
N SER A 82 -7.19 -1.12 -1.45
CA SER A 82 -6.44 -0.10 -2.22
C SER A 82 -7.15 1.24 -2.19
N LEU A 83 -8.48 1.27 -2.25
CA LEU A 83 -9.27 2.48 -2.03
C LEU A 83 -9.07 3.06 -0.64
N ALA A 84 -9.01 2.22 0.40
CA ALA A 84 -8.68 2.67 1.75
C ALA A 84 -7.28 3.31 1.79
N ALA A 85 -6.29 2.70 1.12
CA ALA A 85 -4.94 3.27 1.01
C ALA A 85 -4.93 4.61 0.26
N LEU A 86 -5.71 4.73 -0.82
CA LEU A 86 -5.88 5.98 -1.55
C LEU A 86 -6.46 7.06 -0.63
N GLN A 87 -7.52 6.74 0.12
CA GLN A 87 -8.17 7.67 1.04
C GLN A 87 -7.22 8.11 2.16
N ILE A 88 -6.44 7.20 2.74
CA ILE A 88 -5.44 7.55 3.76
C ILE A 88 -4.38 8.47 3.17
N SER A 89 -3.88 8.16 1.98
CA SER A 89 -2.86 8.97 1.32
C SER A 89 -3.36 10.37 0.93
N THR A 90 -4.60 10.50 0.47
CA THR A 90 -5.17 11.81 0.10
C THR A 90 -5.52 12.66 1.31
N SER A 91 -5.99 12.07 2.41
CA SER A 91 -6.48 12.80 3.58
C SER A 91 -5.44 13.05 4.67
N MET A 92 -4.48 12.13 4.83
CA MET A 92 -3.51 12.18 5.93
C MET A 92 -2.06 12.37 5.47
N GLN A 93 -1.78 12.32 4.16
CA GLN A 93 -0.44 12.50 3.62
C GLN A 93 -0.38 13.72 2.69
N VAL A 94 0.18 13.57 1.49
CA VAL A 94 0.36 14.67 0.54
C VAL A 94 -0.17 14.28 -0.83
N THR A 95 -0.78 15.24 -1.51
CA THR A 95 -1.28 15.04 -2.86
C THR A 95 -0.15 15.21 -3.88
N LYS A 96 -0.40 14.74 -5.12
CA LYS A 96 0.53 14.98 -6.23
C LYS A 96 0.77 16.47 -6.50
N LYS A 97 -0.19 17.34 -6.17
CA LYS A 97 -0.05 18.80 -6.33
C LYS A 97 0.92 19.35 -5.28
N ASP A 98 0.80 18.90 -4.03
CA ASP A 98 1.66 19.34 -2.93
C ASP A 98 3.11 18.91 -3.13
N ILE A 99 3.34 17.69 -3.64
CA ILE A 99 4.68 17.20 -4.00
C ILE A 99 5.34 18.09 -5.07
N LYS A 100 4.58 18.58 -6.04
CA LYS A 100 5.11 19.48 -7.10
C LYS A 100 5.36 20.89 -6.61
N ALA A 101 4.57 21.37 -5.64
CA ALA A 101 4.71 22.71 -5.09
C ALA A 101 5.88 22.82 -4.09
N ASN A 102 6.26 21.72 -3.44
CA ASN A 102 7.31 21.71 -2.44
C ASN A 102 8.69 21.40 -3.05
N THR A 103 9.64 22.33 -2.90
CA THR A 103 11.01 22.18 -3.42
C THR A 103 11.85 21.12 -2.69
N ASN A 104 11.41 20.67 -1.52
CA ASN A 104 12.10 19.63 -0.74
C ASN A 104 11.58 18.22 -1.02
N TRP A 105 10.45 18.06 -1.73
CA TRP A 105 9.86 16.76 -2.04
C TRP A 105 9.96 16.44 -3.52
N CYS A 106 10.02 15.15 -3.82
CA CYS A 106 9.93 14.67 -5.19
C CYS A 106 9.08 13.42 -5.26
N MET A 107 8.43 13.23 -6.41
CA MET A 107 7.65 12.04 -6.66
C MET A 107 8.57 10.83 -6.72
N GLN A 108 8.23 9.79 -5.97
CA GLN A 108 9.01 8.56 -5.91
C GLN A 108 9.02 7.84 -7.27
N SER A 109 10.13 7.18 -7.59
CA SER A 109 10.28 6.43 -8.86
C SER A 109 9.30 5.26 -8.95
N LEU A 110 8.74 5.05 -10.15
CA LEU A 110 7.89 3.87 -10.43
C LEU A 110 8.67 2.56 -10.27
N TRP A 111 9.97 2.55 -10.54
CA TRP A 111 10.83 1.39 -10.33
C TRP A 111 10.87 0.96 -8.86
N ASN A 112 10.80 1.91 -7.92
CA ASN A 112 10.72 1.58 -6.50
C ASN A 112 9.37 0.94 -6.14
N ILE A 113 8.28 1.27 -6.84
CA ILE A 113 7.00 0.58 -6.65
C ILE A 113 7.12 -0.86 -7.13
N ILE A 114 7.74 -1.09 -8.29
CA ILE A 114 7.89 -2.44 -8.85
C ILE A 114 8.80 -3.30 -7.95
N ILE A 115 9.96 -2.78 -7.54
CA ILE A 115 10.93 -3.53 -6.72
C ILE A 115 10.35 -3.86 -5.35
N PHE A 116 9.93 -2.85 -4.58
CA PHE A 116 9.41 -3.07 -3.24
C PHE A 116 8.03 -3.72 -3.27
N GLY A 117 7.20 -3.38 -4.25
CA GLY A 117 5.94 -4.06 -4.50
C GLY A 117 6.15 -5.55 -4.70
N SER A 118 7.03 -5.96 -5.61
CA SER A 118 7.31 -7.38 -5.86
C SER A 118 7.86 -8.09 -4.62
N LEU A 119 8.76 -7.43 -3.86
CA LEU A 119 9.31 -7.95 -2.62
C LEU A 119 8.21 -8.28 -1.59
N PHE A 120 7.27 -7.34 -1.38
CA PHE A 120 6.16 -7.54 -0.44
C PHE A 120 5.02 -8.37 -1.01
N TYR A 121 4.91 -8.46 -2.34
CA TYR A 121 3.92 -9.29 -3.01
C TYR A 121 4.24 -10.77 -2.87
N ALA A 122 5.51 -11.19 -2.88
CA ALA A 122 5.89 -12.60 -2.80
C ALA A 122 5.16 -13.42 -1.70
N PRO A 123 5.16 -13.01 -0.42
CA PRO A 123 4.40 -13.72 0.62
C PRO A 123 2.88 -13.66 0.41
N TRP A 124 2.36 -12.55 -0.11
CA TRP A 124 0.93 -12.38 -0.39
C TRP A 124 0.45 -13.24 -1.56
N GLY A 125 1.19 -13.24 -2.67
CA GLY A 125 0.90 -14.05 -3.85
C GLY A 125 0.93 -15.54 -3.53
N PHE A 126 1.92 -16.00 -2.75
CA PHE A 126 1.96 -17.38 -2.28
C PHE A 126 0.73 -17.76 -1.44
N PHE A 127 0.28 -16.86 -0.56
CA PHE A 127 -0.95 -17.05 0.20
C PHE A 127 -2.18 -17.13 -0.71
N MET A 128 -2.33 -16.19 -1.65
CA MET A 128 -3.48 -16.12 -2.57
C MET A 128 -3.57 -17.33 -3.48
N LEU A 129 -2.44 -17.87 -3.95
CA LEU A 129 -2.41 -19.11 -4.75
C LEU A 129 -3.06 -20.28 -4.01
N ARG A 130 -2.90 -20.38 -2.68
CA ARG A 130 -3.51 -21.44 -1.86
C ARG A 130 -4.97 -21.21 -1.53
N VAL A 131 -5.45 -19.98 -1.63
CA VAL A 131 -6.85 -19.61 -1.35
C VAL A 131 -7.71 -19.77 -2.59
N ILE A 132 -7.14 -19.52 -3.78
CA ILE A 132 -7.87 -19.58 -5.05
C ILE A 132 -7.81 -20.98 -5.70
N SER A 133 -6.78 -21.78 -5.40
CA SER A 133 -6.64 -23.18 -5.86
C SER A 133 -7.61 -24.13 -5.15
#